data_AF-A0A7C1SRS5-F1
#
_entry.id   AF-A0A7C1SRS5-F1
#
_cell.length_a   1.000
_cell.length_b   1.000
_cell.length_c   1.000
_cell.angle_alpha   90.00
_cell.angle_beta   90.00
_cell.angle_gamma   90.00
#
_symmetry.space_group_name_H-M   'P 1'
#
loop_
_entity.id
_entity.type
_entity.pdbx_description
1 polymer ?
#
loop_
_entity_poly.entity_id
_entity_poly.type
_entity_poly.pdbx_seq_one_letter_code
_entity_poly.pdbx_strand_id
1 'polypeptide(L)'
;MQEKTSKEKLYSLYHPEVECISKGKVHKKYEFGCKVAIVTTHKEGLCLSIEALHGNPYDGHTLPQAINTAEKLCKSNIKEIFVDKGIKE
;
A
#
# COMPACT_ATOMS: atom_id res chain seq x y z
N MET A 1 28.02 6.55 3.14
CA MET A 1 27.42 6.55 4.50
C MET A 1 26.18 7.43 4.44
N GLN A 2 25.06 7.05 5.07
CA GLN A 2 23.87 7.92 5.09
C GLN A 2 24.04 9.07 6.07
N GLU A 3 23.50 10.24 5.71
CA GLU A 3 23.52 11.46 6.52
C GLU A 3 22.10 11.83 6.97
N LYS A 4 22.00 12.76 7.92
CA LYS A 4 20.69 13.17 8.50
C LYS A 4 19.70 13.63 7.43
N THR A 5 20.19 14.29 6.37
CA THR A 5 19.43 14.89 5.27
C THR A 5 19.27 13.97 4.06
N SER A 6 19.82 12.74 4.09
CA SER A 6 19.62 11.78 3.00
C SER A 6 18.13 11.44 2.84
N LYS A 7 17.62 11.46 1.60
CA LYS A 7 16.20 11.20 1.30
C LYS A 7 15.88 9.70 1.31
N GLU A 8 16.72 8.88 0.70
CA GLU A 8 16.51 7.43 0.56
C GLU A 8 17.32 6.71 1.63
N LYS A 9 16.72 6.59 2.82
CA LYS A 9 17.37 5.95 3.96
C LYS A 9 17.12 4.44 3.96
N LEU A 10 18.17 3.67 4.20
CA LEU A 10 18.12 2.24 4.44
C LEU A 10 17.74 2.00 5.91
N TYR A 11 16.56 1.43 6.14
CA TYR A 11 16.07 1.13 7.49
C TYR A 11 16.36 -0.29 7.97
N SER A 12 16.72 -1.20 7.05
CA SER A 12 17.11 -2.57 7.35
C SER A 12 18.25 -3.00 6.44
N LEU A 13 19.28 -3.61 7.02
CA LEU A 13 20.42 -4.13 6.25
C LEU A 13 20.05 -5.39 5.45
N TYR A 14 19.15 -6.21 5.98
CA TYR A 14 18.75 -7.48 5.38
C TYR A 14 17.54 -7.36 4.44
N HIS A 15 16.72 -6.32 4.62
CA HIS A 15 15.51 -6.07 3.83
C HIS A 15 15.55 -4.61 3.33
N PRO A 16 16.34 -4.32 2.27
CA PRO A 16 16.54 -2.96 1.79
C PRO A 16 15.27 -2.28 1.27
N GLU A 17 14.23 -3.05 0.96
CA GLU A 17 12.90 -2.61 0.55
C GLU A 17 12.03 -2.02 1.68
N VAL A 18 12.48 -2.11 2.95
CA VAL A 18 11.74 -1.58 4.09
C VAL A 18 11.71 -0.06 4.05
N GLU A 19 10.50 0.50 4.12
CA GLU A 19 10.25 1.93 4.11
C GLU A 19 9.82 2.42 5.49
N CYS A 20 10.06 3.70 5.76
CA CYS A 20 9.55 4.38 6.94
C CYS A 20 8.21 5.06 6.62
N ILE A 21 7.16 4.63 7.29
CA ILE A 21 5.78 5.05 7.06
C ILE A 21 5.33 5.93 8.24
N SER A 22 5.01 7.18 7.94
CA SER A 22 4.52 8.13 8.93
C SER A 22 2.99 8.13 8.97
N LYS A 23 2.39 8.14 10.17
CA LYS A 23 0.92 8.15 10.35
C LYS A 23 0.27 9.53 10.34
N GLY A 24 1.02 10.59 10.01
CA GLY A 24 0.52 11.98 10.01
C GLY A 24 0.06 12.53 11.38
N LYS A 25 0.29 11.79 12.49
CA LYS A 25 -0.11 12.18 13.85
C LYS A 25 1.11 12.21 14.75
N VAL A 26 1.36 13.35 15.41
CA VAL A 26 2.57 13.62 16.21
C VAL A 26 2.84 12.57 17.30
N HIS A 27 1.80 12.04 17.93
CA HIS A 27 1.93 11.05 19.01
C HIS A 27 2.00 9.59 18.53
N LYS A 28 1.90 9.34 17.22
CA LYS A 28 1.97 7.98 16.65
C LYS A 28 3.40 7.68 16.24
N LYS A 29 3.89 6.51 16.64
CA LYS A 29 5.20 6.00 16.23
C LYS A 29 5.20 5.73 14.72
N TYR A 30 6.38 5.88 14.11
CA TYR A 30 6.62 5.44 12.74
C TYR A 30 6.46 3.93 12.62
N GLU A 31 6.02 3.49 11.45
CA GLU A 31 6.01 2.08 11.07
C GLU A 31 7.12 1.83 10.04
N PHE A 32 7.65 0.60 10.04
CA PHE A 32 8.70 0.19 9.12
C PHE A 32 8.24 -1.06 8.38
N GLY A 33 8.14 -0.97 7.05
CA GLY A 33 7.69 -2.09 6.22
C GLY A 33 7.41 -1.67 4.79
N CYS A 34 6.68 -2.50 4.07
CA CYS A 34 6.17 -2.22 2.73
C CYS A 34 4.64 -2.20 2.78
N LYS A 35 4.02 -1.22 2.13
CA LYS A 35 2.55 -1.17 2.02
C LYS A 35 2.07 -2.25 1.08
N VAL A 36 0.85 -2.74 1.28
CA VAL A 36 0.26 -3.77 0.42
C VAL A 36 -1.16 -3.36 0.06
N ALA A 37 -1.51 -3.43 -1.23
CA ALA A 37 -2.89 -3.36 -1.69
C ALA A 37 -3.49 -4.77 -1.73
N ILE A 38 -4.66 -4.94 -1.11
CA ILE A 38 -5.38 -6.21 -1.09
C ILE A 38 -6.81 -5.94 -1.57
N VAL A 39 -7.25 -6.68 -2.59
CA VAL A 39 -8.64 -6.66 -3.06
C VAL A 39 -9.30 -7.98 -2.70
N THR A 40 -10.45 -7.91 -2.03
CA THR A 40 -11.22 -9.09 -1.60
C THR A 40 -12.68 -8.98 -2.02
N THR A 41 -13.35 -10.12 -2.12
CA THR A 41 -14.81 -10.15 -2.31
C THR A 41 -15.51 -9.78 -1.01
N HIS A 42 -16.59 -8.99 -1.10
CA HIS A 42 -17.29 -8.47 0.08
C HIS A 42 -18.02 -9.53 0.92
N LYS A 43 -18.39 -10.68 0.34
CA LYS A 43 -19.16 -11.74 1.04
C LYS A 43 -18.26 -12.75 1.74
N GLU A 44 -17.40 -13.38 0.96
CA GLU A 44 -16.60 -14.53 1.39
C GLU A 44 -15.16 -14.16 1.71
N GLY A 45 -14.74 -12.92 1.45
CA GLY A 45 -13.38 -12.47 1.70
C GLY A 45 -12.34 -13.11 0.78
N LEU A 46 -12.76 -13.68 -0.35
CA LEU A 46 -11.84 -14.29 -1.32
C LEU A 46 -10.91 -13.21 -1.86
N CYS A 47 -9.60 -13.43 -1.71
CA CYS A 47 -8.60 -12.51 -2.21
C CYS A 47 -8.49 -12.62 -3.75
N LEU A 48 -8.74 -11.50 -4.43
CA LEU A 48 -8.68 -11.38 -5.88
C LEU A 48 -7.29 -10.92 -6.35
N SER A 49 -6.66 -10.04 -5.58
CA SER A 49 -5.30 -9.55 -5.85
C SER A 49 -4.59 -9.12 -4.57
N ILE A 50 -3.26 -9.27 -4.59
CA ILE A 50 -2.33 -8.77 -3.58
C ILE A 50 -1.15 -8.15 -4.31
N GLU A 51 -0.79 -6.92 -3.95
CA GLU A 51 0.32 -6.21 -4.58
C GLU A 51 1.13 -5.43 -3.54
N ALA A 52 2.46 -5.63 -3.54
CA ALA A 52 3.39 -4.84 -2.74
C ALA A 52 3.58 -3.46 -3.36
N LEU A 53 3.38 -2.41 -2.57
CA LEU A 53 3.43 -1.02 -2.96
C LEU A 53 4.74 -0.38 -2.47
N HIS A 54 5.72 -0.33 -3.36
CA HIS A 54 7.03 0.24 -3.11
C HIS A 54 7.05 1.76 -3.37
N GLY A 55 8.03 2.46 -2.81
CA GLY A 55 8.20 3.90 -2.85
C GLY A 55 7.36 4.67 -1.82
N ASN A 56 6.75 4.00 -0.83
CA ASN A 56 5.81 4.58 0.14
C ASN A 56 4.75 5.49 -0.51
N PRO A 57 3.92 4.98 -1.44
CA PRO A 57 2.96 5.80 -2.16
C PRO A 57 1.87 6.34 -1.22
N TYR A 58 1.24 7.43 -1.64
CA TYR A 58 0.06 7.96 -0.95
C TYR A 58 -1.14 7.03 -1.16
N ASP A 59 -1.81 6.64 -0.07
CA ASP A 59 -2.83 5.60 -0.06
C ASP A 59 -4.01 5.93 -1.02
N GLY A 60 -4.42 7.19 -1.10
CA GLY A 60 -5.50 7.64 -2.01
C GLY A 60 -5.23 7.38 -3.49
N HIS A 61 -3.95 7.36 -3.90
CA HIS A 61 -3.57 7.15 -5.29
C HIS A 61 -3.43 5.67 -5.66
N THR A 62 -3.53 4.75 -4.69
CA THR A 62 -3.31 3.32 -4.92
C THR A 62 -4.54 2.60 -5.46
N LEU A 63 -5.73 3.18 -5.27
CA LEU A 63 -7.00 2.55 -5.61
C LEU A 63 -7.14 2.19 -7.10
N PRO A 64 -6.83 3.08 -8.07
CA PRO A 64 -6.98 2.75 -9.49
C PRO A 64 -6.09 1.57 -9.93
N GLN A 65 -4.88 1.48 -9.38
CA GLN A 65 -3.95 0.40 -9.68
C GLN A 65 -4.47 -0.92 -9.11
N ALA A 66 -4.93 -0.94 -7.85
CA ALA A 66 -5.45 -2.13 -7.20
C ALA A 66 -6.67 -2.74 -7.93
N ILE A 67 -7.59 -1.88 -8.39
CA ILE A 67 -8.77 -2.29 -9.18
C ILE A 67 -8.32 -2.91 -10.50
N ASN A 68 -7.44 -2.22 -11.24
CA ASN A 68 -6.95 -2.68 -12.53
C ASN A 68 -6.25 -4.05 -12.42
N THR A 69 -5.42 -4.23 -11.40
CA THR A 69 -4.75 -5.51 -11.12
C THR A 69 -5.78 -6.62 -10.85
N ALA A 70 -6.79 -6.36 -10.00
CA ALA A 70 -7.83 -7.35 -9.70
C ALA A 70 -8.69 -7.72 -10.92
N GLU A 71 -9.13 -6.74 -11.72
CA GLU A 71 -9.93 -6.97 -12.92
C GLU A 71 -9.16 -7.77 -13.97
N LYS A 72 -7.85 -7.50 -14.14
CA LYS A 72 -6.97 -8.25 -15.02
C LYS A 72 -6.81 -9.71 -14.58
N LEU A 73 -6.58 -9.95 -13.28
CA LEU A 73 -6.41 -11.30 -12.75
C LEU A 73 -7.72 -12.11 -12.83
N CYS A 74 -8.85 -11.49 -12.53
CA CYS A 74 -10.17 -12.14 -12.56
C CYS A 74 -10.82 -12.14 -13.95
N LYS A 75 -10.25 -11.43 -14.93
CA LYS A 75 -10.80 -11.24 -16.29
C LYS A 75 -12.26 -10.78 -16.27
N SER A 76 -12.62 -9.96 -15.28
CA SER A 76 -13.98 -9.52 -15.01
C SER A 76 -13.96 -8.12 -14.41
N ASN A 77 -14.90 -7.26 -14.82
CA ASN A 77 -15.00 -5.90 -14.29
C ASN A 77 -15.65 -5.88 -12.90
N ILE A 78 -15.08 -5.09 -11.98
CA ILE A 78 -15.61 -4.88 -10.64
C ILE A 78 -16.70 -3.80 -10.71
N LYS A 79 -17.90 -4.13 -10.23
CA LYS A 79 -19.07 -3.24 -10.31
C LYS A 79 -19.16 -2.27 -9.14
N GLU A 80 -18.78 -2.73 -7.95
CA GLU A 80 -18.90 -2.00 -6.70
C GLU A 80 -17.64 -2.22 -5.87
N ILE A 81 -17.15 -1.14 -5.25
CA ILE A 81 -15.91 -1.12 -4.49
C ILE A 81 -16.19 -0.46 -3.14
N PHE A 82 -15.79 -1.16 -2.09
CA PHE A 82 -15.85 -0.68 -0.71
C PHE A 82 -14.42 -0.46 -0.22
N VAL A 83 -14.13 0.75 0.23
CA VAL A 83 -12.79 1.15 0.69
C VAL A 83 -12.89 1.94 1.98
N ASP A 84 -11.79 1.92 2.75
CA ASP A 84 -11.63 2.86 3.85
C ASP A 84 -11.57 4.30 3.31
N LYS A 85 -11.97 5.26 4.14
CA LYS A 85 -12.00 6.68 3.78
C LYS A 85 -10.63 7.18 3.31
N GLY A 86 -9.53 6.70 3.89
CA GLY A 86 -8.17 7.14 3.52
C GLY A 86 -7.70 6.70 2.12
N ILE A 87 -8.42 5.80 1.46
CA ILE A 87 -8.09 5.27 0.12
C ILE A 87 -8.84 6.03 -0.99
N LYS A 88 -9.89 6.79 -0.65
CA LYS A 88 -10.82 7.41 -1.63
C LYS A 88 -10.56 8.90 -1.89
N GLU A 89 -9.37 9.41 -1.58
CA GLU A 89 -9.01 10.83 -1.78
C GLU A 89 -8.28 11.09 -3.10
#